data_AF-A0A101DYJ4-F1
#
_entry.id   AF-A0A101DYJ4-F1
#
_cell.length_a   1.000
_cell.length_b   1.000
_cell.length_c   1.000
_cell.angle_alpha   90.00
_cell.angle_beta   90.00
_cell.angle_gamma   90.00
#
_symmetry.space_group_name_H-M   'P 1'
#
loop_
_entity.id
_entity.type
_entity.pdbx_description
1 polymer ?
#
loop_
_entity_poly.entity_id
_entity_poly.type
_entity_poly.pdbx_seq_one_letter_code
_entity_poly.pdbx_strand_id
1 'polypeptide(L)' 'ELGKIKLFNNPVKFSGFEVEVRRPPKLGEHTEEILKSIGLSEEEIADLRA' A
#
# COMPACT_ATOMS: atom_id res chain seq x y z
N GLU A 1 -5.50 15.83 0.02
CA GLU A 1 -4.33 15.01 -0.37
C GLU A 1 -3.23 15.17 0.67
N LEU A 2 -2.36 14.17 0.84
CA LEU A 2 -1.14 14.36 1.63
C LEU A 2 -0.23 15.33 0.84
N GLY A 3 0.07 16.50 1.41
CA GLY A 3 0.98 17.45 0.80
C GLY A 3 2.43 16.92 0.73
N LYS A 4 3.36 17.75 0.26
CA LYS A 4 4.79 17.37 0.23
C LYS A 4 5.33 17.27 1.66
N ILE A 5 5.80 16.09 2.04
CA ILE A 5 6.46 15.83 3.32
C ILE A 5 7.91 15.41 3.08
N LYS A 6 8.82 15.84 3.97
CA LYS A 6 10.22 15.39 3.94
C LYS A 6 10.31 14.07 4.69
N LEU A 7 10.78 13.02 4.02
CA LEU A 7 11.04 11.72 4.61
C LEU A 7 12.54 11.43 4.58
N PHE A 8 13.04 10.76 5.61
CA PHE A 8 14.39 10.23 5.57
C PHE A 8 14.46 9.10 4.55
N ASN A 9 15.56 9.05 3.81
CA ASN A 9 15.84 7.94 2.90
C ASN A 9 16.47 6.77 3.68
N ASN A 10 16.60 5.60 3.07
CA ASN A 10 17.30 4.45 3.65
C ASN A 10 18.75 4.86 4.01
N PRO A 11 19.17 4.66 5.28
CA PRO A 11 20.51 5.02 5.75
C PRO A 11 21.62 4.16 5.13
N VAL A 12 21.30 2.96 4.62
CA VAL A 12 22.25 2.08 3.95
C VAL A 12 22.09 2.21 2.43
N LYS A 13 23.21 2.32 1.72
CA LYS A 13 23.25 2.36 0.26
C LYS A 13 23.66 1.01 -0.29
N PHE A 14 22.95 0.58 -1.32
CA PHE A 14 23.22 -0.66 -2.04
C PHE A 14 23.66 -0.31 -3.46
N SER A 15 24.65 -1.03 -3.98
CA SER A 15 25.15 -0.85 -5.35
C SER A 15 24.31 -1.57 -6.40
N GLY A 16 23.61 -2.64 -6.03
CA GLY A 16 22.86 -3.50 -6.94
C GLY A 16 21.37 -3.16 -7.08
N PHE A 17 20.82 -2.32 -6.22
CA PHE A 17 19.42 -1.88 -6.30
C PHE A 17 19.18 -0.58 -5.54
N GLU A 18 18.10 0.10 -5.90
CA GLU A 18 17.64 1.29 -5.19
C GLU A 18 16.43 0.94 -4.30
N VAL A 19 16.36 1.60 -3.15
CA VAL A 19 15.20 1.51 -2.26
C VAL A 19 14.31 2.71 -2.52
N GLU A 20 13.11 2.45 -3.02
CA GLU A 20 12.14 3.49 -3.31
C GLU A 20 11.36 3.87 -2.04
N VAL A 21 11.41 5.15 -1.67
CA VAL A 21 10.61 5.69 -0.57
C VAL A 21 9.31 6.25 -1.14
N ARG A 22 8.20 5.59 -0.86
CA ARG A 22 6.85 6.01 -1.27
C ARG A 22 6.07 6.59 -0.10
N ARG A 23 4.93 7.21 -0.39
CA ARG A 23 3.99 7.69 0.64
C ARG A 23 3.41 6.51 1.43
N PRO A 24 3.01 6.72 2.69
CA PRO A 24 2.20 5.73 3.40
C PRO A 24 0.83 5.54 2.70
N PRO A 25 0.25 4.33 2.79
CA PRO A 25 -1.11 4.08 2.32
C PRO A 25 -2.12 4.81 3.20
N LYS A 26 -3.27 5.14 2.63
CA LYS A 26 -4.43 5.63 3.39
C LYS A 26 -5.10 4.47 4.12
N LEU A 27 -5.93 4.81 5.10
CA LEU A 27 -6.79 3.83 5.76
C LEU A 27 -7.65 3.11 4.69
N GLY A 28 -7.53 1.79 4.63
CA GLY A 28 -8.30 0.94 3.71
C GLY A 28 -7.86 0.97 2.24
N GLU A 29 -6.74 1.62 1.88
CA GLU A 29 -6.33 1.80 0.47
C GLU A 29 -6.12 0.47 -0.28
N HIS A 30 -5.64 -0.56 0.42
CA HIS A 30 -5.37 -1.88 -0.18
C HIS A 30 -6.37 -2.96 0.27
N THR A 31 -7.47 -2.62 0.95
CA THR A 31 -8.40 -3.63 1.48
C THR A 31 -8.95 -4.53 0.38
N GLU A 32 -9.51 -3.97 -0.70
CA GLU A 32 -10.03 -4.79 -1.81
C GLU A 32 -8.92 -5.58 -2.53
N GLU A 33 -7.76 -4.95 -2.76
CA GLU A 33 -6.62 -5.60 -3.43
C GLU A 33 -6.19 -6.86 -2.68
N ILE A 34 -6.07 -6.76 -1.34
CA ILE A 34 -5.68 -7.88 -0.50
C ILE A 34 -6.80 -8.93 -0.43
N LEU A 35 -8.07 -8.55 -0.29
CA LEU A 35 -9.18 -9.50 -0.26
C LEU A 35 -9.29 -10.30 -1.57
N LYS A 36 -9.07 -9.66 -2.72
CA LYS A 36 -8.99 -10.35 -4.02
C LYS A 36 -7.77 -11.26 -4.09
N SER A 37 -6.63 -10.83 -3.56
CA SER A 37 -5.39 -11.63 -3.59
C SER A 37 -5.50 -12.95 -2.80
N ILE A 38 -6.37 -13.00 -1.79
CA ILE A 38 -6.64 -14.21 -1.01
C ILE A 38 -7.84 -15.02 -1.54
N GLY A 39 -8.45 -14.60 -2.66
CA GLY A 39 -9.44 -15.38 -3.39
C GLY A 39 -10.91 -15.04 -3.15
N LEU A 40 -11.24 -13.92 -2.49
CA LEU A 40 -12.63 -13.50 -2.35
C LEU A 40 -13.19 -12.95 -3.67
N SER A 41 -14.46 -13.26 -3.95
CA SER A 41 -15.18 -12.69 -5.08
C SER A 41 -15.60 -11.24 -4.81
N GLU A 42 -15.98 -10.51 -5.87
CA GLU A 42 -16.52 -9.16 -5.72
C GLU A 42 -17.81 -9.15 -4.88
N GLU A 43 -18.63 -10.19 -4.96
CA GLU A 43 -19.84 -10.32 -4.14
C GLU A 43 -19.50 -10.48 -2.65
N GLU A 44 -18.56 -11.38 -2.30
CA GLU A 44 -18.14 -11.58 -0.91
C GLU A 44 -17.51 -10.32 -0.31
N ILE A 45 -16.74 -9.57 -1.11
CA ILE A 45 -16.16 -8.29 -0.69
C ILE A 45 -17.23 -7.22 -0.46
N ALA A 46 -18.27 -7.19 -1.28
CA ALA A 46 -19.40 -6.28 -1.10
C ALA A 46 -20.18 -6.59 0.19
N ASP A 47 -20.37 -7.87 0.51
CA ASP A 47 -21.04 -8.30 1.74
C ASP A 47 -20.26 -7.89 3.00
N LEU A 48 -18.92 -7.92 2.96
CA LEU A 48 -18.06 -7.48 4.08
C LEU A 48 -18.07 -5.97 4.33
N ARG A 49 -18.64 -5.18 3.41
CA ARG A 49 -18.74 -3.72 3.52
C ARG A 49 -20.07 -3.24 4.11
N ALA A 50 -21.08 -4.11 4.09
CA ALA A 50 -22.41 -3.84 4.62
C ALA A 50 -22.39 -3.74 6.16
#